data_AF-A0A1V4W828-F1
#
_entry.id   AF-A0A1V4W828-F1
#
_cell.length_a   1.000
_cell.length_b   1.000
_cell.length_c   1.000
_cell.angle_alpha   90.00
_cell.angle_beta   90.00
_cell.angle_gamma   90.00
#
_symmetry.space_group_name_H-M   'P 1'
#
loop_
_entity.id
_entity.type
_entity.pdbx_description
1 polymer ?
#
loop_
_entity_poly.entity_id
_entity_poly.type
_entity_poly.pdbx_seq_one_letter_code
_entity_poly.pdbx_strand_id
1 'polypeptide(L)'
;MATIDDWKKMAEDGLKALKETAQDIAFSVEKQAKVGKKKYLDIAKIQRNIDKLLIEIGEYAFDEVTAGRDINKDDPYLKERTSAITRMRLEIDEIEEEISTLRHTRPSEHT
;
A
#
# COMPACT_ATOMS: atom_id res chain seq x y z
N MET A 1 -15.42 -54.50 2.89
CA MET A 1 -15.50 -53.71 4.14
C MET A 1 -14.19 -52.96 4.27
N ALA A 2 -14.22 -51.64 4.42
CA ALA A 2 -13.03 -50.89 4.77
C ALA A 2 -12.50 -51.38 6.12
N THR A 3 -11.21 -51.67 6.21
CA THR A 3 -10.55 -52.13 7.43
C THR A 3 -10.16 -50.94 8.30
N ILE A 4 -9.94 -51.16 9.59
CA ILE A 4 -9.49 -50.11 10.53
C ILE A 4 -8.21 -49.40 10.04
N ASP A 5 -7.34 -50.11 9.33
CA ASP A 5 -6.13 -49.54 8.70
C ASP A 5 -6.46 -48.57 7.54
N ASP A 6 -7.53 -48.82 6.77
CA ASP A 6 -7.98 -47.91 5.71
C ASP A 6 -8.48 -46.58 6.29
N TRP A 7 -9.20 -46.64 7.42
CA TRP A 7 -9.66 -45.46 8.15
C TRP A 7 -8.51 -44.67 8.76
N LYS A 8 -7.50 -45.37 9.29
CA LYS A 8 -6.29 -44.73 9.85
C LYS A 8 -5.49 -44.02 8.77
N LYS A 9 -5.29 -44.66 7.62
CA LYS A 9 -4.59 -44.08 6.47
C LYS A 9 -5.34 -42.86 5.90
N MET A 10 -6.67 -42.94 5.79
CA MET A 10 -7.50 -41.82 5.35
C MET A 10 -7.42 -40.62 6.33
N ALA A 11 -7.37 -40.87 7.63
CA ALA A 11 -7.20 -39.82 8.63
C ALA A 11 -5.79 -39.19 8.59
N GLU A 12 -4.75 -39.99 8.38
CA GLU A 12 -3.37 -39.50 8.21
C GLU A 12 -3.21 -38.65 6.95
N ASP A 13 -3.78 -39.09 5.83
CA ASP A 13 -3.79 -38.35 4.57
C ASP A 13 -4.58 -37.04 4.69
N GLY A 14 -5.74 -37.06 5.37
CA GLY A 14 -6.54 -35.88 5.66
C GLY A 14 -5.82 -34.87 6.58
N LEU A 15 -5.14 -35.35 7.62
CA LEU A 15 -4.34 -34.51 8.51
C LEU A 15 -3.16 -33.87 7.78
N LYS A 16 -2.52 -34.62 6.89
CA LYS A 16 -1.43 -34.13 6.05
C LYS A 16 -1.90 -33.02 5.10
N ALA A 17 -3.03 -33.22 4.43
CA ALA A 17 -3.62 -32.21 3.54
C ALA A 17 -4.00 -30.91 4.27
N LEU A 18 -4.56 -31.02 5.49
CA LEU A 18 -4.85 -29.86 6.35
C LEU A 18 -3.59 -29.10 6.74
N LYS A 19 -2.51 -29.82 7.08
CA LYS A 19 -1.22 -29.21 7.43
C LYS A 19 -0.59 -28.48 6.26
N GLU A 20 -0.62 -29.07 5.07
CA GLU A 20 -0.13 -28.45 3.84
C GLU A 20 -0.94 -27.18 3.51
N THR A 21 -2.27 -27.25 3.61
CA THR A 21 -3.16 -26.09 3.40
C THR A 21 -2.88 -24.96 4.40
N ALA A 22 -2.68 -25.29 5.68
CA ALA A 22 -2.34 -24.30 6.70
C ALA A 22 -0.98 -23.64 6.44
N GLN A 23 0.01 -24.38 5.94
CA GLN A 23 1.32 -23.85 5.56
C GLN A 23 1.21 -22.90 4.35
N ASP A 24 0.44 -23.26 3.32
CA ASP A 24 0.22 -22.42 2.16
C ASP A 24 -0.51 -21.11 2.52
N ILE A 25 -1.52 -21.18 3.39
CA ILE A 25 -2.19 -20.01 3.94
C ILE A 25 -1.19 -19.13 4.68
N ALA A 26 -0.39 -19.69 5.59
CA ALA A 26 0.61 -18.92 6.35
C ALA A 26 1.63 -18.23 5.43
N PHE A 27 2.13 -18.92 4.40
CA PHE A 27 3.07 -18.36 3.43
C PHE A 27 2.44 -17.24 2.59
N SER A 28 1.19 -17.41 2.16
CA SER A 28 0.46 -16.39 1.39
C SER A 28 0.25 -15.10 2.20
N VAL A 29 -0.13 -15.23 3.48
CA VAL A 29 -0.31 -14.11 4.41
C VAL A 29 1.02 -13.39 4.66
N GLU A 30 2.12 -14.13 4.84
CA GLU A 30 3.45 -13.52 5.01
C GLU A 30 3.86 -12.70 3.77
N LYS A 31 3.60 -13.24 2.57
CA LYS A 31 3.87 -12.55 1.30
C LYS A 31 3.03 -11.28 1.17
N GLN A 32 1.72 -11.35 1.44
CA GLN A 32 0.82 -10.18 1.44
C GLN A 32 1.30 -9.10 2.43
N ALA A 33 1.72 -9.50 3.64
CA ALA A 33 2.24 -8.57 4.64
C ALA A 33 3.54 -7.87 4.19
N LYS A 34 4.45 -8.59 3.53
CA LYS A 34 5.67 -8.00 2.95
C LYS A 34 5.37 -7.01 1.82
N VAL A 35 4.43 -7.35 0.93
CA VAL A 35 3.98 -6.44 -0.15
C VAL A 35 3.33 -5.18 0.43
N GLY A 36 2.43 -5.33 1.41
CA GLY A 36 1.80 -4.20 2.09
C GLY A 36 2.83 -3.28 2.77
N LYS A 37 3.80 -3.85 3.51
CA LYS A 37 4.90 -3.06 4.12
C LYS A 37 5.69 -2.26 3.09
N LYS A 38 6.00 -2.85 1.93
CA LYS A 38 6.71 -2.14 0.85
C LYS A 38 5.88 -0.97 0.33
N LYS A 39 4.58 -1.16 0.09
CA LYS A 39 3.67 -0.10 -0.37
C LYS A 39 3.57 1.07 0.62
N TYR A 40 3.52 0.80 1.93
CA TYR A 40 3.58 1.87 2.94
C TYR A 40 4.91 2.64 2.95
N LEU A 41 6.03 1.99 2.66
CA LEU A 41 7.31 2.69 2.47
C LEU A 41 7.29 3.59 1.24
N ASP A 42 6.61 3.19 0.18
CA ASP A 42 6.45 4.00 -1.03
C ASP A 42 5.57 5.23 -0.77
N ILE A 43 4.45 5.08 -0.04
CA ILE A 43 3.65 6.22 0.46
C ILE A 43 4.53 7.19 1.26
N ALA A 44 5.34 6.68 2.20
CA ALA A 44 6.21 7.54 3.01
C ALA A 44 7.25 8.31 2.18
N LYS A 45 7.72 7.75 1.05
CA LYS A 45 8.60 8.48 0.11
C LYS A 45 7.85 9.58 -0.62
N ILE A 46 6.63 9.30 -1.09
CA ILE A 46 5.78 10.29 -1.78
C ILE A 46 5.46 11.44 -0.81
N GLN A 47 5.10 11.15 0.43
CA GLN A 47 4.86 12.16 1.47
C GLN A 47 6.07 13.08 1.68
N ARG A 48 7.29 12.53 1.75
CA ARG A 48 8.51 13.36 1.84
C ARG A 48 8.71 14.27 0.63
N ASN A 49 8.30 13.84 -0.57
CA ASN A 49 8.37 14.68 -1.76
C ASN A 49 7.31 15.79 -1.75
N ILE A 50 6.11 15.50 -1.24
CA ILE A 50 5.08 16.52 -0.99
C ILE A 50 5.61 17.57 0.00
N ASP A 51 6.22 17.15 1.11
CA ASP A 51 6.76 18.06 2.11
C ASP A 51 7.83 18.99 1.51
N LYS A 52 8.72 18.46 0.66
CA LYS A 52 9.70 19.29 -0.07
C LYS A 52 9.04 20.34 -0.94
N LEU A 53 8.03 19.98 -1.73
CA LEU A 53 7.33 20.95 -2.58
C LEU A 53 6.58 22.00 -1.76
N LEU A 54 6.04 21.64 -0.60
CA LEU A 54 5.41 22.59 0.31
C LEU A 54 6.42 23.58 0.90
N ILE A 55 7.63 23.11 1.23
CA ILE A 55 8.74 23.98 1.66
C ILE A 55 9.11 24.95 0.53
N GLU A 56 9.31 24.46 -0.69
CA GLU A 56 9.62 25.30 -1.86
C GLU A 56 8.55 26.38 -2.10
N ILE A 57 7.26 26.01 -2.01
CA ILE A 57 6.15 26.98 -2.09
C ILE A 57 6.25 28.02 -0.98
N GLY A 58 6.54 27.59 0.25
CA GLY A 58 6.68 28.47 1.42
C GLY A 58 7.84 29.44 1.29
N GLU A 59 9.00 28.97 0.82
CA GLU A 59 10.19 29.79 0.55
C GLU A 59 9.89 30.84 -0.53
N TYR A 60 9.31 30.43 -1.66
CA TYR A 60 8.90 31.35 -2.71
C TYR A 60 7.92 32.42 -2.20
N ALA A 61 6.88 32.00 -1.45
CA ALA A 61 5.90 32.92 -0.89
C ALA A 61 6.54 33.94 0.07
N PHE A 62 7.49 33.48 0.89
CA PHE A 62 8.23 34.34 1.79
C PHE A 62 9.09 35.36 1.03
N ASP A 63 9.80 34.93 -0.01
CA ASP A 63 10.64 35.82 -0.84
C ASP A 63 9.81 36.88 -1.57
N GLU A 64 8.65 36.51 -2.12
CA GLU A 64 7.74 37.46 -2.77
C GLU A 64 7.22 38.52 -1.78
N VAL A 65 6.76 38.08 -0.61
CA VAL A 65 6.24 38.98 0.43
C VAL A 65 7.34 39.90 0.97
N THR A 66 8.52 39.38 1.25
CA THR A 66 9.65 40.20 1.74
C THR A 66 10.16 41.18 0.69
N ALA A 67 10.00 40.86 -0.60
CA ALA A 67 10.28 41.78 -1.69
C ALA A 67 9.13 42.77 -1.99
N GLY A 68 8.05 42.75 -1.22
CA GLY A 68 6.90 43.64 -1.39
C GLY A 68 6.06 43.37 -2.64
N ARG A 69 6.15 42.14 -3.20
CA ARG A 69 5.35 41.68 -4.33
C ARG A 69 4.12 40.93 -3.85
N ASP A 70 3.03 41.03 -4.61
CA ASP A 70 1.82 40.26 -4.35
C ASP A 70 1.96 38.84 -4.89
N ILE A 71 1.57 37.86 -4.06
CA ILE A 71 1.53 36.46 -4.47
C ILE A 71 0.32 36.26 -5.40
N ASN A 72 0.60 35.93 -6.66
CA ASN A 72 -0.43 35.57 -7.61
C ASN A 72 -0.71 34.05 -7.56
N LYS A 73 -1.96 33.66 -7.31
CA LYS A 73 -2.39 32.25 -7.34
C LYS A 73 -2.29 31.62 -8.73
N ASP A 74 -2.28 32.45 -9.77
CA ASP A 74 -2.09 32.03 -11.15
C ASP A 74 -0.63 31.92 -11.57
N ASP A 75 0.32 32.19 -10.66
CA ASP A 75 1.74 32.06 -10.92
C ASP A 75 2.09 30.64 -11.42
N PRO A 76 2.80 30.51 -12.57
CA PRO A 76 3.17 29.21 -13.13
C PRO A 76 3.95 28.31 -12.16
N TYR A 77 4.86 28.87 -11.36
CA TYR A 77 5.68 28.15 -10.38
C TYR A 77 4.79 27.52 -9.30
N LEU A 78 3.84 28.29 -8.77
CA LEU A 78 2.89 27.81 -7.75
C LEU A 78 1.91 26.79 -8.33
N LYS A 79 1.42 27.02 -9.55
CA LYS A 79 0.51 26.09 -10.25
C LYS A 79 1.17 24.75 -10.50
N GLU A 80 2.40 24.73 -10.99
CA GLU A 80 3.13 23.49 -11.27
C GLU A 80 3.30 22.64 -10.00
N ARG A 81 3.76 23.26 -8.91
CA ARG A 81 3.99 22.56 -7.64
C ARG A 81 2.71 22.07 -6.99
N THR A 82 1.67 22.90 -6.99
CA THR A 82 0.36 22.53 -6.45
C THR A 82 -0.25 21.36 -7.26
N SER A 83 -0.08 21.38 -8.59
CA SER A 83 -0.51 20.29 -9.46
C SER A 83 0.28 19.00 -9.22
N ALA A 84 1.60 19.12 -9.01
CA ALA A 84 2.45 17.98 -8.65
C ALA A 84 2.05 17.36 -7.30
N ILE A 85 1.80 18.19 -6.27
CA ILE A 85 1.28 17.74 -4.96
C ILE A 85 -0.07 17.01 -5.14
N THR A 86 -0.96 17.55 -5.97
CA THR A 86 -2.28 16.95 -6.21
C THR A 86 -2.14 15.56 -6.84
N ARG A 87 -1.28 15.41 -7.87
CA ARG A 87 -0.99 14.10 -8.48
C ARG A 87 -0.38 13.10 -7.50
N MET A 88 0.57 13.55 -6.68
CA MET A 88 1.19 12.70 -5.66
C MET A 88 0.20 12.25 -4.58
N ARG A 89 -0.79 13.07 -4.23
CA ARG A 89 -1.86 12.66 -3.31
C ARG A 89 -2.76 11.59 -3.93
N LEU A 90 -3.12 11.73 -5.22
CA LEU A 90 -3.86 10.69 -5.93
C LEU A 90 -3.07 9.37 -6.01
N GLU A 91 -1.75 9.43 -6.24
CA GLU A 91 -0.90 8.24 -6.21
C GLU A 91 -0.88 7.56 -4.84
N ILE A 92 -0.90 8.33 -3.73
CA ILE A 92 -1.06 7.77 -2.39
C ILE A 92 -2.42 7.06 -2.26
N ASP A 93 -3.50 7.69 -2.68
CA ASP A 93 -4.85 7.12 -2.61
C ASP A 93 -4.94 5.78 -3.39
N GLU A 94 -4.35 5.72 -4.57
CA GLU A 94 -4.25 4.49 -5.39
C GLU A 94 -3.48 3.38 -4.65
N ILE A 95 -2.32 3.70 -4.04
CA ILE A 95 -1.54 2.72 -3.27
C ILE A 95 -2.31 2.26 -2.03
N GLU A 96 -3.05 3.14 -1.37
CA GLU A 96 -3.90 2.79 -0.22
C GLU A 96 -5.05 1.85 -0.62
N GLU A 97 -5.67 2.08 -1.78
CA GLU A 97 -6.68 1.18 -2.35
C GLU A 97 -6.07 -0.21 -2.68
N GLU A 98 -4.88 -0.25 -3.28
CA GLU A 98 -4.15 -1.50 -3.53
C GLU A 98 -3.82 -2.25 -2.23
N ILE A 99 -3.47 -1.55 -1.15
CA ILE A 99 -3.26 -2.17 0.17
C ILE A 99 -4.60 -2.71 0.71
N SER A 100 -5.70 -1.96 0.54
CA SER A 100 -7.03 -2.38 0.97
C SER A 100 -7.46 -3.65 0.25
N THR A 101 -7.33 -3.71 -1.08
CA THR A 101 -7.66 -4.91 -1.88
C THR A 101 -6.79 -6.12 -1.50
N LEU A 102 -5.50 -5.92 -1.20
CA LEU A 102 -4.63 -6.98 -0.66
C LEU A 102 -5.09 -7.52 0.70
N ARG A 103 -5.73 -6.71 1.54
CA ARG A 103 -6.31 -7.15 2.82
C ARG A 103 -7.64 -7.90 2.65
N HIS A 104 -8.41 -7.55 1.62
CA HIS A 104 -9.73 -8.16 1.36
C HIS A 104 -9.63 -9.44 0.52
N THR A 105 -8.54 -9.65 -0.23
CA THR A 105 -8.23 -10.90 -0.94
C THR A 105 -7.64 -11.97 -0.01
N ARG A 106 -8.33 -12.24 1.11
CA ARG A 106 -8.10 -13.47 1.89
C ARG A 106 -8.26 -14.68 0.96
N PRO A 107 -7.51 -15.78 1.16
CA PRO A 107 -7.73 -16.98 0.37
C PRO A 107 -9.21 -17.35 0.53
N SER A 108 -9.96 -17.31 -0.57
CA SER A 108 -11.32 -17.82 -0.58
C SER A 108 -11.27 -19.23 -0.01
N GLU A 109 -12.08 -19.50 1.01
CA GLU A 109 -12.38 -20.86 1.42
C GLU A 109 -12.80 -21.62 0.15
N HIS A 110 -11.93 -22.49 -0.36
CA HIS A 110 -12.31 -23.41 -1.42
C HIS A 110 -13.30 -24.39 -0.77
N THR A 111 -14.60 -24.13 -0.98
CA THR A 111 -15.69 -25.10 -0.82
C THR A 111 -15.50 -26.31 -1.72
#